data_AF-A0A4Q5X5N2-F1
#
_entry.id   AF-A0A4Q5X5N2-F1
#
_cell.length_a   1.000
_cell.length_b   1.000
_cell.length_c   1.000
_cell.angle_alpha   90.00
_cell.angle_beta   90.00
_cell.angle_gamma   90.00
#
_symmetry.space_group_name_H-M   'P 1'
#
loop_
_entity.id
_entity.type
_entity.pdbx_description
1 polymer ?
#
loop_
_entity_poly.entity_id
_entity_poly.type
_entity_poly.pdbx_seq_one_letter_code
_entity_poly.pdbx_strand_id
1 'polypeptide(L)'
;MDCEKFDRVALDLLYGELDELTEAAARRHVEHCSRCKGIAASLRATREVGALALVDPPDSLELGILAAERQLNERLPLTKKAGRAISILAVYAMRPQLAMAALLLLMIGSSLFFLRARPSSRDSVLITERGVPESEADHVVIPAPPPAELREAPAAAAAPRPATARSEPVAQRAKEEELRAAPAAVPLAADEAAKGSAEPEALGAAEAPADTLEAASAAFQGGRYVEAQRRFEELAARGGPDAPVAALQAVEALRRQRGCPAAAPRYDEVHSRYRETPSGQEAAWQAGDCYRALGELSKARQSLESLLEVAEYRARAQAALQELTAREEQLASAKKAKASSPAAAGAPAPSPPAAEAKPAKPSAPPPSP
;
A
#
# COMPACT_ATOMS: atom_id res chain seq x y z
N MET A 1 -15.62 4.79 -31.41
CA MET A 1 -14.83 4.31 -30.25
C MET A 1 -15.80 4.15 -29.08
N ASP A 2 -15.63 3.10 -28.28
CA ASP A 2 -16.50 2.82 -27.13
C ASP A 2 -15.89 3.39 -25.84
N CYS A 3 -16.71 3.64 -24.82
CA CYS A 3 -16.24 4.23 -23.56
C CYS A 3 -15.13 3.40 -22.90
N GLU A 4 -15.23 2.06 -22.93
CA GLU A 4 -14.19 1.18 -22.35
C GLU A 4 -12.86 1.27 -23.09
N LYS A 5 -12.89 1.47 -24.42
CA LYS A 5 -11.68 1.68 -25.20
C LYS A 5 -11.09 3.05 -24.92
N PHE A 6 -11.93 4.07 -24.76
CA PHE A 6 -11.50 5.40 -24.36
C PHE A 6 -10.80 5.38 -23.00
N ASP A 7 -11.37 4.69 -22.00
CA ASP A 7 -10.78 4.59 -20.65
C ASP A 7 -9.35 4.00 -20.69
N ARG A 8 -9.06 3.08 -21.62
CA ARG A 8 -7.71 2.50 -21.80
C ARG A 8 -6.70 3.44 -22.44
N VAL A 9 -7.15 4.41 -23.25
CA VAL A 9 -6.27 5.34 -23.98
C VAL A 9 -6.31 6.77 -23.46
N ALA A 10 -7.09 7.04 -22.40
CA ALA A 10 -7.31 8.39 -21.92
C ALA A 10 -6.03 9.05 -21.38
N LEU A 11 -5.12 8.26 -20.79
CA LEU A 11 -3.82 8.75 -20.33
C LEU A 11 -2.87 9.04 -21.50
N ASP A 12 -2.76 8.12 -22.45
CA ASP A 12 -1.96 8.33 -23.66
C ASP A 12 -2.44 9.57 -24.42
N LEU A 13 -3.75 9.85 -24.41
CA LEU A 13 -4.35 11.03 -25.04
C LEU A 13 -3.96 12.32 -24.31
N LEU A 14 -3.85 12.23 -22.98
CA LEU A 14 -3.42 13.34 -22.15
C LEU A 14 -1.95 13.70 -22.37
N TYR A 15 -1.10 12.71 -22.65
CA TYR A 15 0.35 12.90 -22.88
C TYR A 15 0.73 13.06 -24.35
N GLY A 16 -0.20 12.83 -25.28
CA GLY A 16 0.05 12.94 -26.71
C GLY A 16 0.85 11.76 -27.28
N GLU A 17 0.68 10.57 -26.70
CA GLU A 17 1.40 9.35 -27.06
C GLU A 17 0.64 8.47 -28.06
N LEU A 18 -0.63 8.80 -28.37
CA LEU A 18 -1.40 8.06 -29.37
C LEU A 18 -0.93 8.33 -30.79
N ASP A 19 -1.12 7.34 -31.65
CA ASP A 19 -1.08 7.53 -33.09
C ASP A 19 -2.21 8.47 -33.57
N GLU A 20 -1.97 9.16 -34.69
CA GLU A 20 -2.88 10.19 -35.23
C GLU A 20 -4.31 9.69 -35.46
N LEU A 21 -4.49 8.42 -35.86
CA LEU A 21 -5.80 7.84 -36.13
C LEU A 21 -6.57 7.60 -34.84
N THR A 22 -5.92 7.01 -33.83
CA THR A 22 -6.56 6.75 -32.54
C THR A 22 -6.80 8.05 -31.77
N GLU A 23 -5.90 9.03 -31.87
CA GLU A 23 -6.12 10.37 -31.33
C GLU A 23 -7.38 11.02 -31.94
N ALA A 24 -7.51 11.02 -33.27
CA ALA A 24 -8.68 11.59 -33.95
C ALA A 24 -9.98 10.84 -33.60
N ALA A 25 -9.91 9.52 -33.42
CA ALA A 25 -11.05 8.71 -32.97
C ALA A 25 -11.45 9.03 -31.52
N ALA A 26 -10.48 9.19 -30.63
CA ALA A 26 -10.71 9.53 -29.23
C ALA A 26 -11.26 10.94 -29.07
N ARG A 27 -10.74 11.94 -29.82
CA ARG A 27 -11.26 13.31 -29.83
C ARG A 27 -12.71 13.37 -30.28
N ARG A 28 -13.06 12.72 -31.39
CA ARG A 28 -14.46 12.62 -31.86
C ARG A 28 -15.37 11.96 -30.82
N HIS A 29 -14.88 10.95 -30.10
CA HIS A 29 -15.66 10.30 -29.04
C HIS A 29 -15.90 11.23 -27.84
N VAL A 30 -14.87 11.95 -27.39
CA VAL A 30 -14.96 12.94 -26.31
C VAL A 30 -15.95 14.06 -26.64
N GLU A 31 -16.04 14.47 -27.90
CA GLU A 31 -17.00 15.48 -28.35
C GLU A 31 -18.47 15.01 -28.23
N HIS A 32 -18.73 13.73 -28.47
CA HIS A 32 -20.09 13.17 -28.55
C HIS A 32 -20.53 12.43 -27.28
N CYS A 33 -19.61 12.08 -26.37
CA CYS A 33 -19.90 11.36 -25.14
C CYS A 33 -19.70 12.24 -23.90
N SER A 34 -20.79 12.55 -23.19
CA SER A 34 -20.77 13.40 -21.98
C SER A 34 -19.91 12.82 -20.85
N ARG A 35 -19.92 11.49 -20.65
CA ARG A 35 -19.09 10.80 -19.64
C ARG A 35 -17.60 11.00 -19.93
N CYS A 36 -17.17 10.65 -21.14
CA CYS A 36 -15.76 10.74 -21.54
C CYS A 36 -15.27 12.21 -21.60
N LYS A 37 -16.17 13.16 -21.92
CA LYS A 37 -15.90 14.60 -21.81
C LYS A 37 -15.58 15.02 -20.39
N GLY A 38 -16.35 14.55 -19.40
CA GLY A 38 -16.09 14.81 -17.99
C GLY A 38 -14.73 14.26 -17.52
N ILE A 39 -14.43 13.02 -17.88
CA ILE A 39 -13.15 12.36 -17.54
C ILE A 39 -11.96 13.10 -18.19
N ALA A 40 -12.05 13.43 -19.47
CA ALA A 40 -11.00 14.16 -20.17
C ALA A 40 -10.78 15.56 -19.56
N ALA A 41 -11.85 16.24 -19.15
CA ALA A 41 -11.75 17.55 -18.48
C ALA A 41 -11.10 17.43 -17.10
N SER A 42 -11.45 16.43 -16.29
CA SER A 42 -10.83 16.23 -14.98
C SER A 42 -9.34 15.88 -15.10
N LEU A 43 -8.97 15.05 -16.08
CA LEU A 43 -7.56 14.69 -16.33
C LEU A 43 -6.72 15.90 -16.76
N ARG A 44 -7.27 16.77 -17.61
CA ARG A 44 -6.60 18.05 -17.97
C ARG A 44 -6.46 18.97 -16.78
N ALA A 45 -7.52 19.13 -15.97
CA ALA A 45 -7.45 19.94 -14.76
C ALA A 45 -6.38 19.41 -13.77
N THR A 46 -6.29 18.09 -13.58
CA THR A 46 -5.22 17.51 -12.75
C THR A 46 -3.83 17.71 -13.35
N ARG A 47 -3.69 17.67 -14.68
CA ARG A 47 -2.42 17.96 -15.36
C ARG A 47 -2.01 19.42 -15.19
N GLU A 48 -2.95 20.36 -15.28
CA GLU A 48 -2.69 21.79 -15.08
C GLU A 48 -2.29 22.10 -13.63
N VAL A 49 -2.95 21.47 -12.65
CA VAL A 49 -2.57 21.60 -11.22
C VAL A 49 -1.24 20.89 -10.92
N GLY A 50 -0.98 19.77 -11.57
CA GLY A 50 0.26 19.00 -11.42
C GLY A 50 1.45 19.54 -12.22
N ALA A 51 1.22 20.47 -13.15
CA ALA A 51 2.26 21.18 -13.87
C ALA A 51 2.92 22.20 -12.94
N LEU A 52 3.72 21.69 -12.00
CA LEU A 52 4.62 22.50 -11.22
C LEU A 52 5.54 23.23 -12.20
N ALA A 53 5.70 24.53 -12.02
CA ALA A 53 6.70 25.28 -12.78
C ALA A 53 8.04 24.56 -12.61
N LEU A 54 8.59 24.05 -13.72
CA LEU A 54 9.98 23.61 -13.73
C LEU A 54 10.82 24.85 -13.50
N VAL A 55 11.11 25.11 -12.23
CA VAL A 55 12.11 26.09 -11.84
C VAL A 55 13.44 25.41 -12.10
N ASP A 56 14.20 25.97 -13.04
CA ASP A 56 15.58 25.51 -13.26
C ASP A 56 16.31 25.58 -11.92
N PRO A 57 16.87 24.45 -11.44
CA PRO A 57 17.58 24.45 -10.18
C PRO A 57 18.75 25.43 -10.31
N PRO A 58 19.03 26.28 -9.31
CA PRO A 58 20.16 27.19 -9.40
C PRO A 58 21.45 26.36 -9.52
N ASP A 59 22.40 26.81 -10.34
CA ASP A 59 23.67 26.08 -10.60
C ASP A 59 24.44 25.74 -9.32
N SER A 60 24.22 26.51 -8.25
CA SER A 60 24.81 26.28 -6.93
C SER A 60 24.19 25.12 -6.15
N LEU A 61 23.00 24.64 -6.53
CA LEU A 61 22.28 23.59 -5.79
C LEU A 61 23.00 22.25 -5.87
N GLU A 62 23.52 21.88 -7.03
CA GLU A 62 24.30 20.65 -7.20
C GLU A 62 25.57 20.70 -6.33
N LEU A 63 26.30 21.82 -6.38
CA LEU A 63 27.48 22.03 -5.55
C LEU A 63 27.14 22.02 -4.06
N GLY A 64 25.99 22.60 -3.68
CA GLY A 64 25.47 22.60 -2.32
C GLY A 64 25.14 21.20 -1.81
N ILE A 65 24.46 20.38 -2.63
CA ILE A 65 24.13 19.00 -2.30
C ILE A 65 25.41 18.17 -2.14
N LEU A 66 26.38 18.29 -3.05
CA LEU A 66 27.65 17.57 -2.97
C LEU A 66 28.51 18.01 -1.78
N ALA A 67 28.44 19.28 -1.40
CA ALA A 67 29.11 19.78 -0.20
C ALA A 67 28.42 19.26 1.08
N ALA A 68 27.09 19.32 1.13
CA ALA A 68 26.30 18.80 2.26
C ALA A 68 26.46 17.30 2.44
N GLU A 69 26.51 16.53 1.34
CA GLU A 69 26.75 15.09 1.39
C GLU A 69 28.13 14.76 1.97
N ARG A 70 29.18 15.50 1.56
CA ARG A 70 30.53 15.32 2.11
C ARG A 70 30.57 15.57 3.62
N GLN A 71 29.94 16.64 4.09
CA GLN A 71 29.85 16.96 5.53
C GLN A 71 29.08 15.88 6.31
N LEU A 72 27.99 15.34 5.75
CA LEU A 72 27.25 14.24 6.36
C LEU A 72 28.07 12.95 6.37
N ASN A 73 28.78 12.64 5.28
CA ASN A 73 29.64 11.46 5.19
C ASN A 73 30.81 11.52 6.18
N GLU A 74 31.34 12.68 6.52
CA GLU A 74 32.37 12.79 7.56
C GLU A 74 31.84 12.41 8.96
N ARG A 75 30.57 12.71 9.25
CA ARG A 75 29.94 12.44 10.56
C ARG A 75 29.34 11.05 10.71
N LEU A 76 29.21 10.28 9.63
CA LEU A 76 28.61 8.95 9.69
C LEU A 76 29.54 7.93 10.38
N PRO A 77 29.01 7.09 11.30
CA PRO A 77 29.78 5.99 11.89
C PRO A 77 30.19 4.98 10.80
N LEU A 78 31.36 4.34 10.97
CA LEU A 78 31.95 3.41 10.00
C LEU A 78 30.99 2.27 9.59
N THR A 79 30.16 1.80 10.52
CA THR A 79 29.15 0.76 10.27
C THR A 79 28.10 1.18 9.23
N LYS A 80 27.64 2.44 9.28
CA LYS A 80 26.70 2.99 8.30
C LYS A 80 27.35 3.23 6.94
N LYS A 81 28.65 3.56 6.91
CA LYS A 81 29.42 3.69 5.66
C LYS A 81 29.51 2.35 4.93
N ALA A 82 29.81 1.27 5.65
CA ALA A 82 29.85 -0.07 5.09
C ALA A 82 28.48 -0.50 4.55
N GLY A 83 27.39 -0.23 5.30
CA GLY A 83 26.03 -0.53 4.86
C GLY A 83 25.66 0.15 3.53
N ARG A 84 26.00 1.44 3.36
CA ARG A 84 25.77 2.16 2.09
C ARG A 84 26.59 1.60 0.93
N ALA A 85 27.85 1.25 1.17
CA ALA A 85 28.69 0.63 0.14
C ALA A 85 28.10 -0.71 -0.31
N ILE A 86 27.61 -1.52 0.64
CA ILE A 86 26.94 -2.79 0.35
C ILE A 86 25.63 -2.57 -0.42
N SER A 87 24.81 -1.56 -0.06
CA SER A 87 23.57 -1.29 -0.79
C SER A 87 23.82 -0.82 -2.23
N ILE A 88 24.85 0.00 -2.46
CA ILE A 88 25.24 0.43 -3.81
C ILE A 88 25.72 -0.77 -4.62
N LEU A 89 26.54 -1.63 -4.02
CA LEU A 89 26.99 -2.88 -4.65
C LEU A 89 25.81 -3.83 -4.94
N ALA A 90 24.82 -3.91 -4.06
CA ALA A 90 23.63 -4.74 -4.26
C ALA A 90 22.79 -4.26 -5.46
N VAL A 91 22.61 -2.94 -5.62
CA VAL A 91 21.92 -2.37 -6.78
C VAL A 91 22.72 -2.62 -8.07
N TYR A 92 24.06 -2.54 -8.01
CA TYR A 92 24.91 -2.88 -9.15
C TYR A 92 24.89 -4.37 -9.49
N ALA A 93 24.78 -5.25 -8.49
CA ALA A 93 24.70 -6.70 -8.67
C ALA A 93 23.41 -7.16 -9.36
N MET A 94 22.33 -6.35 -9.31
CA MET A 94 21.08 -6.65 -10.03
C MET A 94 21.15 -6.39 -11.54
N ARG A 95 22.23 -5.79 -12.07
CA ARG A 95 22.40 -5.69 -13.53
C ARG A 95 22.78 -7.05 -14.10
N PRO A 96 22.01 -7.61 -15.05
CA PRO A 96 22.23 -8.97 -15.57
C PRO A 96 23.62 -9.17 -16.20
N GLN A 97 24.21 -8.10 -16.75
CA GLN A 97 25.57 -8.13 -17.30
C GLN A 97 26.65 -8.33 -16.22
N LEU A 98 26.48 -7.73 -15.03
CA LEU A 98 27.44 -7.85 -13.94
C LEU A 98 27.28 -9.15 -13.16
N ALA A 99 26.05 -9.66 -13.04
CA ALA A 99 25.81 -10.98 -12.48
C ALA A 99 26.58 -12.08 -13.25
N MET A 100 26.58 -12.00 -14.59
CA MET A 100 27.34 -12.92 -15.44
C MET A 100 28.87 -12.77 -15.26
N ALA A 101 29.36 -11.53 -15.18
CA ALA A 101 30.78 -11.27 -14.90
C ALA A 101 31.20 -11.76 -13.50
N ALA A 102 30.34 -11.59 -12.50
CA ALA A 102 30.57 -12.06 -11.14
C ALA A 102 30.58 -13.60 -11.08
N LEU A 103 29.68 -14.29 -11.78
CA LEU A 103 29.70 -15.74 -11.91
C LEU A 103 30.97 -16.24 -12.61
N LEU A 104 31.44 -15.53 -13.64
CA LEU A 104 32.69 -15.86 -14.34
C LEU A 104 33.91 -15.67 -13.42
N LEU A 105 33.97 -14.56 -12.67
CA LEU A 105 35.00 -14.34 -11.66
C LEU A 105 34.95 -15.38 -10.53
N LEU A 106 33.76 -15.80 -10.11
CA LEU A 106 33.56 -16.86 -9.12
C LEU A 106 34.09 -18.21 -9.66
N MET A 107 33.76 -18.57 -10.91
CA MET A 107 34.22 -19.79 -11.56
C MET A 107 35.75 -19.80 -11.77
N ILE A 108 36.34 -18.66 -12.14
CA ILE A 108 37.79 -18.51 -12.25
C ILE A 108 38.43 -18.60 -10.86
N GLY A 109 37.87 -17.91 -9.87
CA GLY A 109 38.34 -17.92 -8.49
C GLY A 109 38.30 -19.31 -7.85
N SER A 110 37.22 -20.06 -8.05
CA SER A 110 37.12 -21.44 -7.57
C SER A 110 38.13 -22.35 -8.27
N SER A 111 38.31 -22.19 -9.58
CA SER A 111 39.30 -22.97 -10.35
C SER A 111 40.73 -22.69 -9.87
N LEU A 112 41.08 -21.42 -9.62
CA LEU A 112 42.37 -21.04 -9.07
C LEU A 112 42.56 -21.51 -7.63
N PHE A 113 41.50 -21.48 -6.82
CA PHE A 113 41.53 -22.00 -5.45
C PHE A 113 41.77 -23.51 -5.44
N PHE A 114 41.10 -24.28 -6.31
CA PHE A 114 41.34 -25.71 -6.46
C PHE A 114 42.72 -26.05 -7.03
N LEU A 115 43.27 -25.22 -7.91
CA LEU A 115 44.65 -25.38 -8.40
C LEU A 115 45.69 -25.11 -7.30
N ARG A 116 45.36 -24.23 -6.34
CA ARG A 116 46.23 -23.97 -5.18
C ARG A 116 46.03 -24.96 -4.05
N ALA A 117 44.90 -25.66 -4.01
CA ALA A 117 44.49 -26.57 -2.93
C ALA A 117 44.71 -28.08 -3.23
N ARG A 118 45.56 -28.46 -4.20
CA ARG A 118 45.85 -29.88 -4.46
C ARG A 118 47.35 -30.21 -4.49
N PRO A 119 47.70 -31.44 -4.05
CA PRO A 119 48.28 -31.69 -2.73
C PRO A 119 49.60 -32.46 -2.83
N SER A 120 50.48 -32.35 -1.83
CA SER A 120 51.77 -33.08 -1.81
C SER A 120 51.66 -34.57 -1.46
N SER A 121 50.58 -35.24 -1.85
CA SER A 121 50.39 -36.67 -1.62
C SER A 121 49.73 -37.29 -2.85
N ARG A 122 50.54 -37.48 -3.89
CA ARG A 122 50.24 -38.48 -4.91
C ARG A 122 50.55 -39.83 -4.28
N ASP A 123 49.51 -40.52 -3.83
CA ASP A 123 49.55 -41.96 -3.64
C ASP A 123 49.75 -42.57 -5.03
N SER A 124 50.95 -43.07 -5.29
CA SER A 124 51.27 -43.75 -6.53
C SER A 124 50.61 -45.13 -6.49
N VAL A 125 49.51 -45.29 -7.23
CA VAL A 125 48.94 -46.60 -7.52
C VAL A 125 49.93 -47.36 -8.40
N LEU A 126 50.73 -48.20 -7.76
CA LEU A 126 51.59 -49.19 -8.42
C LEU A 126 50.70 -50.32 -8.94
N ILE A 127 50.48 -50.33 -10.26
CA ILE A 127 49.82 -51.41 -10.98
C ILE A 127 50.82 -52.58 -11.05
N THR A 128 50.52 -53.68 -10.37
CA THR A 128 51.26 -54.94 -10.55
C THR A 128 50.65 -55.73 -11.73
N GLU A 129 51.50 -56.44 -12.48
CA GLU A 129 51.20 -57.10 -13.77
C GLU A 129 50.20 -58.29 -13.73
N ARG A 130 49.33 -58.35 -12.73
CA ARG A 130 48.15 -59.25 -12.73
C ARG A 130 46.91 -58.39 -12.67
N GLY A 131 46.43 -57.98 -13.85
CA GLY A 131 45.31 -57.07 -14.02
C GLY A 131 44.01 -57.55 -13.36
N VAL A 132 43.80 -57.14 -12.11
CA VAL A 132 42.48 -57.02 -11.47
C VAL A 132 42.55 -55.84 -10.50
N PRO A 133 41.96 -54.67 -10.82
CA PRO A 133 41.68 -53.67 -9.82
C PRO A 133 40.43 -54.08 -9.03
N GLU A 134 40.61 -54.41 -7.75
CA GLU A 134 39.52 -54.32 -6.77
C GLU A 134 39.13 -52.84 -6.64
N SER A 135 37.89 -52.51 -6.98
CA SER A 135 37.27 -51.25 -6.58
C SER A 135 36.24 -51.58 -5.51
N GLU A 136 36.50 -51.06 -4.32
CA GLU A 136 35.60 -51.01 -3.18
C GLU A 136 34.31 -50.30 -3.62
N ALA A 137 33.22 -51.05 -3.59
CA ALA A 137 31.89 -50.53 -3.86
C ALA A 137 31.45 -49.66 -2.68
N ASP A 138 31.21 -48.38 -2.92
CA ASP A 138 30.23 -47.65 -2.11
C ASP A 138 29.30 -46.84 -3.03
N HIS A 139 28.03 -47.23 -2.98
CA HIS A 139 26.97 -46.77 -3.86
C HIS A 139 26.47 -45.39 -3.44
N VAL A 140 26.68 -44.37 -4.28
CA VAL A 140 25.89 -43.13 -4.25
C VAL A 140 25.06 -43.06 -5.54
N VAL A 141 23.78 -43.35 -5.41
CA VAL A 141 22.77 -43.19 -6.45
C VAL A 141 22.55 -41.69 -6.69
N ILE A 142 22.94 -41.21 -7.88
CA ILE A 142 22.60 -39.89 -8.40
C ILE A 142 21.35 -40.06 -9.29
N PRO A 143 20.18 -39.48 -8.96
CA PRO A 143 19.06 -39.45 -9.89
C PRO A 143 19.34 -38.46 -11.03
N ALA A 144 19.21 -38.95 -12.27
CA ALA A 144 19.34 -38.15 -13.48
C ALA A 144 18.11 -37.24 -13.71
N PRO A 145 18.29 -36.00 -14.19
CA PRO A 145 17.18 -35.19 -14.71
C PRO A 145 16.76 -35.62 -16.14
N PRO A 146 15.51 -35.31 -16.55
CA PRO A 146 14.77 -36.00 -17.62
C PRO A 146 15.04 -35.49 -19.05
N PRO A 147 14.78 -36.29 -20.10
CA PRO A 147 14.71 -35.81 -21.47
C PRO A 147 13.41 -35.02 -21.72
N ALA A 148 13.56 -33.85 -22.31
CA ALA A 148 12.49 -32.98 -22.77
C ALA A 148 11.80 -33.58 -24.00
N GLU A 149 10.58 -34.09 -23.81
CA GLU A 149 9.68 -34.41 -24.91
C GLU A 149 8.89 -33.15 -25.32
N LEU A 150 9.06 -32.78 -26.59
CA LEU A 150 8.22 -31.84 -27.33
C LEU A 150 6.76 -32.31 -27.28
N ARG A 151 5.90 -31.55 -26.61
CA ARG A 151 4.45 -31.78 -26.64
C ARG A 151 3.77 -30.63 -27.37
N GLU A 152 3.30 -30.96 -28.58
CA GLU A 152 2.37 -30.17 -29.40
C GLU A 152 1.16 -29.71 -28.58
N ALA A 153 0.81 -28.43 -28.76
CA ALA A 153 -0.39 -27.81 -28.22
C ALA A 153 -1.53 -27.89 -29.26
N PRO A 154 -2.67 -28.51 -28.94
CA PRO A 154 -3.90 -28.27 -29.68
C PRO A 154 -4.64 -27.04 -29.11
N ALA A 155 -4.94 -26.12 -30.02
CA ALA A 155 -5.90 -25.04 -29.82
C ALA A 155 -7.29 -25.60 -29.47
N ALA A 156 -7.90 -25.07 -28.41
CA ALA A 156 -9.32 -25.26 -28.13
C ALA A 156 -9.92 -23.97 -27.58
N ALA A 157 -10.95 -23.52 -28.29
CA ALA A 157 -11.72 -22.32 -28.06
C ALA A 157 -12.47 -22.35 -26.72
N ALA A 158 -12.45 -21.22 -26.00
CA ALA A 158 -13.34 -20.96 -24.88
C ALA A 158 -14.23 -19.75 -25.21
N ALA A 159 -15.51 -20.03 -25.40
CA ALA A 159 -16.57 -19.04 -25.57
C ALA A 159 -16.85 -18.29 -24.25
N PRO A 160 -17.28 -17.01 -24.30
CA PRO A 160 -17.64 -16.25 -23.11
C PRO A 160 -19.04 -16.62 -22.59
N ARG A 161 -19.12 -16.92 -21.28
CA ARG A 161 -20.38 -16.99 -20.52
C ARG A 161 -20.82 -15.58 -20.10
N PRO A 162 -22.11 -15.19 -20.27
CA PRO A 162 -22.63 -13.94 -19.75
C PRO A 162 -22.99 -14.07 -18.26
N ALA A 163 -22.39 -13.25 -17.40
CA ALA A 163 -22.81 -13.07 -16.02
C ALA A 163 -23.69 -11.82 -15.92
N THR A 164 -24.99 -12.03 -15.78
CA THR A 164 -25.98 -11.03 -15.38
C THR A 164 -26.03 -10.98 -13.85
N ALA A 165 -25.61 -9.87 -13.24
CA ALA A 165 -25.84 -9.61 -11.82
C ALA A 165 -26.13 -8.12 -11.58
N ARG A 166 -27.40 -7.79 -11.85
CA ARG A 166 -28.31 -6.90 -11.12
C ARG A 166 -27.69 -6.11 -9.96
N SER A 167 -27.47 -4.82 -10.19
CA SER A 167 -27.24 -3.79 -9.16
C SER A 167 -28.59 -3.32 -8.59
N GLU A 168 -28.81 -3.52 -7.30
CA GLU A 168 -29.90 -2.89 -6.54
C GLU A 168 -29.43 -1.55 -5.91
N PRO A 169 -30.31 -0.53 -5.83
CA PRO A 169 -29.94 0.81 -5.39
C PRO A 169 -29.92 0.96 -3.86
N VAL A 170 -28.76 1.41 -3.36
CA VAL A 170 -28.56 1.89 -1.98
C VAL A 170 -29.17 3.28 -1.84
N ALA A 171 -30.46 3.34 -1.50
CA ALA A 171 -31.15 4.59 -1.19
C ALA A 171 -32.29 4.38 -0.19
N GLN A 172 -32.00 3.84 1.00
CA GLN A 172 -32.97 3.76 2.10
C GLN A 172 -32.32 3.37 3.46
N ARG A 173 -31.23 4.04 3.85
CA ARG A 173 -30.58 3.78 5.17
C ARG A 173 -30.19 5.04 5.96
N ALA A 174 -30.94 6.13 5.78
CA ALA A 174 -30.66 7.41 6.43
C ALA A 174 -31.85 7.96 7.24
N LYS A 175 -32.74 7.11 7.77
CA LYS A 175 -33.91 7.59 8.53
C LYS A 175 -34.28 6.80 9.79
N GLU A 176 -33.38 5.97 10.30
CA GLU A 176 -33.67 5.13 11.47
C GLU A 176 -32.50 5.15 12.48
N GLU A 177 -31.91 6.33 12.69
CA GLU A 177 -30.85 6.55 13.69
C GLU A 177 -31.11 7.85 14.48
N GLU A 178 -32.38 8.14 14.77
CA GLU A 178 -32.78 9.26 15.63
C GLU A 178 -33.95 8.86 16.54
N LEU A 179 -33.89 7.67 17.15
CA LEU A 179 -34.74 7.36 18.31
C LEU A 179 -34.20 6.13 19.08
N ARG A 180 -33.11 6.31 19.84
CA ARG A 180 -32.85 5.53 21.06
C ARG A 180 -31.68 6.12 21.86
N ALA A 181 -32.05 6.99 22.78
CA ALA A 181 -31.26 7.32 23.96
C ALA A 181 -31.75 6.46 25.15
N ALA A 182 -30.81 6.12 26.02
CA ALA A 182 -30.92 5.55 27.38
C ALA A 182 -30.83 4.01 27.54
N PRO A 183 -30.22 3.54 28.65
CA PRO A 183 -29.29 2.41 28.65
C PRO A 183 -29.88 1.12 29.22
N ALA A 184 -29.43 -0.02 28.71
CA ALA A 184 -29.67 -1.32 29.34
C ALA A 184 -28.38 -2.15 29.27
N ALA A 185 -27.86 -2.46 30.46
CA ALA A 185 -26.82 -3.46 30.67
C ALA A 185 -27.35 -4.84 30.27
N VAL A 186 -26.56 -5.59 29.48
CA VAL A 186 -26.79 -7.02 29.19
C VAL A 186 -25.42 -7.72 29.19
N PRO A 187 -25.32 -8.95 29.75
CA PRO A 187 -24.06 -9.56 30.16
C PRO A 187 -23.31 -10.25 29.01
N LEU A 188 -22.01 -10.48 29.25
CA LEU A 188 -21.15 -11.36 28.47
C LEU A 188 -21.77 -12.76 28.34
N ALA A 189 -22.08 -13.15 27.11
CA ALA A 189 -22.18 -14.54 26.71
C ALA A 189 -20.93 -14.87 25.89
N ALA A 190 -20.17 -15.83 26.41
CA ALA A 190 -19.13 -16.53 25.69
C ALA A 190 -19.77 -17.36 24.57
N ASP A 191 -19.27 -17.21 23.35
CA ASP A 191 -19.54 -18.16 22.27
C ASP A 191 -18.22 -18.63 21.69
N GLU A 192 -17.94 -19.90 21.98
CA GLU A 192 -16.98 -20.75 21.29
C GLU A 192 -17.47 -20.98 19.85
N ALA A 193 -16.74 -20.48 18.83
CA ALA A 193 -16.71 -21.10 17.51
C ALA A 193 -15.70 -20.42 16.58
N ALA A 194 -14.48 -20.95 16.51
CA ALA A 194 -13.65 -20.85 15.31
C ALA A 194 -12.63 -22.00 15.30
N LYS A 195 -13.14 -23.17 14.90
CA LYS A 195 -12.37 -24.39 14.63
C LYS A 195 -11.88 -24.32 13.19
N GLY A 196 -10.57 -24.41 12.99
CA GLY A 196 -9.96 -24.82 11.71
C GLY A 196 -9.44 -23.68 10.83
N SER A 197 -8.21 -23.25 11.08
CA SER A 197 -7.32 -22.80 10.01
C SER A 197 -5.97 -23.47 10.23
N ALA A 198 -5.56 -24.21 9.21
CA ALA A 198 -4.37 -25.04 9.21
C ALA A 198 -3.12 -24.19 9.46
N GLU A 199 -2.40 -24.54 10.53
CA GLU A 199 -1.02 -24.15 10.77
C GLU A 199 -0.11 -24.73 9.67
N PRO A 200 0.73 -23.92 9.01
CA PRO A 200 1.93 -24.45 8.39
C PRO A 200 2.96 -24.76 9.49
N GLU A 201 3.30 -26.04 9.66
CA GLU A 201 4.41 -26.50 10.49
C GLU A 201 5.74 -25.89 10.00
N ALA A 202 6.08 -24.71 10.50
CA ALA A 202 7.40 -24.11 10.35
C ALA A 202 8.29 -24.59 11.51
N LEU A 203 9.09 -25.61 11.22
CA LEU A 203 10.05 -26.21 12.14
C LEU A 203 11.10 -25.18 12.63
N GLY A 204 11.11 -24.93 13.93
CA GLY A 204 12.35 -24.73 14.69
C GLY A 204 13.01 -23.35 14.68
N ALA A 205 12.26 -22.25 14.55
CA ALA A 205 12.78 -20.95 14.96
C ALA A 205 12.69 -20.84 16.49
N ALA A 206 13.84 -20.80 17.18
CA ALA A 206 13.90 -20.52 18.60
C ALA A 206 12.97 -19.34 18.92
N GLU A 207 11.99 -19.55 19.81
CA GLU A 207 11.04 -18.53 20.24
C GLU A 207 11.82 -17.35 20.83
N ALA A 208 12.16 -16.38 19.98
CA ALA A 208 12.57 -15.08 20.44
C ALA A 208 11.46 -14.57 21.36
N PRO A 209 11.78 -14.01 22.54
CA PRO A 209 10.78 -13.63 23.53
C PRO A 209 9.70 -12.80 22.83
N ALA A 210 8.51 -13.39 22.74
CA ALA A 210 7.39 -12.92 21.91
C ALA A 210 6.89 -11.52 22.30
N ASP A 211 7.41 -11.03 23.43
CA ASP A 211 6.98 -9.90 24.22
C ASP A 211 7.93 -8.70 24.10
N THR A 212 8.75 -8.64 23.05
CA THR A 212 9.64 -7.52 22.76
C THR A 212 9.02 -6.54 21.77
N LEU A 213 9.39 -5.27 21.86
CA LEU A 213 8.98 -4.23 20.91
C LEU A 213 9.38 -4.60 19.46
N GLU A 214 10.52 -5.28 19.29
CA GLU A 214 11.02 -5.73 17.98
C GLU A 214 10.11 -6.80 17.36
N ALA A 215 9.66 -7.79 18.13
CA ALA A 215 8.73 -8.81 17.66
C ALA A 215 7.37 -8.20 17.24
N ALA A 216 6.85 -7.26 18.03
CA ALA A 216 5.62 -6.54 17.68
C ALA A 216 5.79 -5.66 16.42
N SER A 217 6.95 -5.01 16.28
CA SER A 217 7.31 -4.22 15.09
C SER A 217 7.46 -5.09 13.84
N ALA A 218 8.02 -6.29 13.96
CA ALA A 218 8.11 -7.25 12.86
C ALA A 218 6.72 -7.71 12.39
N ALA A 219 5.78 -7.95 13.31
CA ALA A 219 4.39 -8.26 12.95
C ALA A 219 3.71 -7.08 12.22
N PHE A 220 3.96 -5.85 12.68
CA PHE A 220 3.43 -4.65 12.03
C PHE A 220 3.97 -4.46 10.61
N GLN A 221 5.28 -4.61 10.41
CA GLN A 221 5.93 -4.49 9.10
C GLN A 221 5.49 -5.61 8.15
N GLY A 222 5.21 -6.81 8.69
CA GLY A 222 4.65 -7.93 7.94
C GLY A 222 3.16 -7.79 7.59
N GLY A 223 2.53 -6.64 7.87
CA GLY A 223 1.11 -6.39 7.57
C GLY A 223 0.13 -7.12 8.49
N ARG A 224 0.61 -7.79 9.55
CA ARG A 224 -0.22 -8.51 10.53
C ARG A 224 -0.70 -7.56 11.62
N TYR A 225 -1.52 -6.57 11.24
CA TYR A 225 -1.89 -5.45 12.11
C TYR A 225 -2.66 -5.86 13.37
N VAL A 226 -3.51 -6.90 13.30
CA VAL A 226 -4.26 -7.39 14.48
C VAL A 226 -3.33 -7.96 15.54
N GLU A 227 -2.40 -8.81 15.11
CA GLU A 227 -1.40 -9.41 16.00
C GLU A 227 -0.47 -8.33 16.57
N ALA A 228 0.02 -7.43 15.71
CA ALA A 228 0.86 -6.33 16.12
C ALA A 228 0.16 -5.43 17.16
N GLN A 229 -1.10 -5.05 16.91
CA GLN A 229 -1.89 -4.26 17.84
C GLN A 229 -1.96 -4.93 19.21
N ARG A 230 -2.35 -6.21 19.27
CA ARG A 230 -2.46 -6.94 20.55
C ARG A 230 -1.13 -6.95 21.31
N ARG A 231 0.00 -7.27 20.63
CA ARG A 231 1.32 -7.30 21.26
C ARG A 231 1.76 -5.92 21.76
N PHE A 232 1.49 -4.86 20.99
CA PHE A 232 1.78 -3.49 21.42
C PHE A 232 0.91 -3.04 22.60
N GLU A 233 -0.36 -3.42 22.64
CA GLU A 233 -1.25 -3.14 23.78
C GLU A 233 -0.77 -3.86 25.05
N GLU A 234 -0.35 -5.12 24.94
CA GLU A 234 0.24 -5.90 26.05
C GLU A 234 1.55 -5.27 26.55
N LEU A 235 2.42 -4.79 25.64
CA LEU A 235 3.62 -4.03 25.99
C LEU A 235 3.30 -2.71 26.71
N ALA A 236 2.36 -1.93 26.17
CA ALA A 236 1.92 -0.68 26.76
C ALA A 236 1.27 -0.88 28.14
N ALA A 237 0.52 -1.97 28.32
CA ALA A 237 -0.13 -2.32 29.58
C ALA A 237 0.88 -2.69 30.67
N ARG A 238 1.98 -3.38 30.31
CA ARG A 238 3.08 -3.69 31.24
C ARG A 238 3.81 -2.44 31.73
N GLY A 239 3.76 -1.35 30.99
CA GLY A 239 4.47 -0.11 31.33
C GLY A 239 5.96 -0.18 30.99
N GLY A 240 6.75 0.72 31.59
CA GLY A 240 8.19 0.84 31.32
C GLY A 240 8.54 1.94 30.30
N PRO A 241 9.83 2.05 29.91
CA PRO A 241 10.31 3.13 29.06
C PRO A 241 9.74 3.06 27.63
N ASP A 242 9.43 1.85 27.15
CA ASP A 242 8.90 1.62 25.79
C ASP A 242 7.37 1.71 25.71
N ALA A 243 6.67 1.84 26.85
CA ALA A 243 5.20 1.85 26.87
C ALA A 243 4.55 2.98 26.06
N PRO A 244 5.06 4.23 26.05
CA PRO A 244 4.51 5.29 25.20
C PRO A 244 4.64 4.97 23.70
N VAL A 245 5.79 4.40 23.30
CA VAL A 245 6.07 4.04 21.91
C VAL A 245 5.18 2.87 21.48
N ALA A 246 5.07 1.83 22.31
CA ALA A 246 4.18 0.71 22.06
C ALA A 246 2.71 1.15 21.96
N ALA A 247 2.25 2.01 22.87
CA ALA A 247 0.89 2.53 22.84
C ALA A 247 0.58 3.29 21.54
N LEU A 248 1.50 4.14 21.08
CA LEU A 248 1.35 4.85 19.81
C LEU A 248 1.27 3.86 18.62
N GLN A 249 2.17 2.88 18.56
CA GLN A 249 2.20 1.89 17.48
C GLN A 249 0.98 0.96 17.47
N ALA A 250 0.40 0.65 18.64
CA ALA A 250 -0.88 -0.06 18.72
C ALA A 250 -1.99 0.70 17.99
N VAL A 251 -2.10 2.02 18.22
CA VAL A 251 -3.11 2.85 17.58
C VAL A 251 -2.84 3.04 16.09
N GLU A 252 -1.58 3.11 15.67
CA GLU A 252 -1.22 3.11 14.25
C GLU A 252 -1.66 1.81 13.55
N ALA A 253 -1.49 0.65 14.20
CA ALA A 253 -1.96 -0.64 13.69
C ALA A 253 -3.48 -0.66 13.56
N LEU A 254 -4.19 -0.16 14.57
CA LEU A 254 -5.64 0.00 14.54
C LEU A 254 -6.09 0.94 13.41
N ARG A 255 -5.39 2.05 13.18
CA ARG A 255 -5.67 2.98 12.07
C ARG A 255 -5.54 2.28 10.72
N ARG A 256 -4.50 1.47 10.52
CA ARG A 256 -4.32 0.71 9.27
C ARG A 256 -5.39 -0.36 9.08
N GLN A 257 -5.92 -0.93 10.16
CA GLN A 257 -6.97 -1.95 10.09
C GLN A 257 -8.37 -1.36 9.88
N ARG A 258 -8.74 -0.33 10.63
CA ARG A 258 -10.13 0.18 10.75
C ARG A 258 -10.30 1.65 10.37
N GLY A 259 -9.21 2.32 10.00
CA GLY A 259 -9.22 3.73 9.60
C GLY A 259 -9.31 4.72 10.76
N CYS A 260 -9.47 5.99 10.40
CA CYS A 260 -9.51 7.13 11.32
C CYS A 260 -10.65 7.09 12.36
N PRO A 261 -11.90 6.65 12.04
CA PRO A 261 -12.99 6.68 13.03
C PRO A 261 -12.70 5.88 14.30
N ALA A 262 -12.04 4.72 14.16
CA ALA A 262 -11.68 3.86 15.28
C ALA A 262 -10.40 4.34 15.99
N ALA A 263 -9.45 4.93 15.26
CA ALA A 263 -8.15 5.30 15.77
C ALA A 263 -8.12 6.66 16.50
N ALA A 264 -8.90 7.65 16.04
CA ALA A 264 -8.88 9.00 16.60
C ALA A 264 -9.07 9.06 18.13
N PRO A 265 -10.12 8.45 18.73
CA PRO A 265 -10.29 8.48 20.19
C PRO A 265 -9.18 7.73 20.94
N ARG A 266 -8.53 6.74 20.31
CA ARG A 266 -7.41 6.01 20.91
C ARG A 266 -6.13 6.85 20.91
N TYR A 267 -5.90 7.69 19.90
CA TYR A 267 -4.79 8.64 19.94
C TYR A 267 -4.98 9.67 21.06
N ASP A 268 -6.20 10.17 21.28
CA ASP A 268 -6.49 11.07 22.40
C ASP A 268 -6.21 10.40 23.75
N GLU A 269 -6.59 9.13 23.91
CA GLU A 269 -6.27 8.31 25.09
C GLU A 269 -4.75 8.23 25.31
N VAL A 270 -3.97 7.91 24.28
CA VAL A 270 -2.50 7.84 24.33
C VAL A 270 -1.90 9.20 24.68
N HIS A 271 -2.36 10.29 24.06
CA HIS A 271 -1.90 11.64 24.37
C HIS A 271 -2.19 12.01 25.84
N SER A 272 -3.41 11.74 26.33
CA SER A 272 -3.79 12.03 27.71
C SER A 272 -2.92 11.28 28.73
N ARG A 273 -2.56 10.03 28.42
CA ARG A 273 -1.75 9.17 29.30
C ARG A 273 -0.26 9.51 29.26
N TYR A 274 0.26 9.94 28.11
CA TYR A 274 1.69 10.14 27.87
C TYR A 274 2.05 11.56 27.41
N ARG A 275 1.34 12.57 27.95
CA ARG A 275 1.38 13.98 27.50
C ARG A 275 2.78 14.59 27.38
N GLU A 276 3.65 14.26 28.32
CA GLU A 276 5.01 14.82 28.40
C GLU A 276 6.03 14.08 27.52
N THR A 277 5.63 12.96 26.91
CA THR A 277 6.53 12.17 26.07
C THR A 277 6.41 12.57 24.60
N PRO A 278 7.48 12.41 23.79
CA PRO A 278 7.40 12.63 22.34
C PRO A 278 6.31 11.77 21.67
N SER A 279 6.10 10.53 22.12
CA SER A 279 5.06 9.64 21.59
C SER A 279 3.65 10.15 21.87
N GLY A 280 3.40 10.74 23.04
CA GLY A 280 2.11 11.37 23.34
C GLY A 280 1.85 12.63 22.52
N GLN A 281 2.88 13.41 22.21
CA GLN A 281 2.76 14.58 21.34
C GLN A 281 2.51 14.16 19.88
N GLU A 282 3.23 13.15 19.39
CA GLU A 282 2.95 12.57 18.07
C GLU A 282 1.54 11.99 18.00
N ALA A 283 1.04 11.35 19.08
CA ALA A 283 -0.34 10.87 19.15
C ALA A 283 -1.36 12.02 18.97
N ALA A 284 -1.19 13.16 19.65
CA ALA A 284 -2.05 14.32 19.47
C ALA A 284 -2.00 14.88 18.04
N TRP A 285 -0.81 14.89 17.41
CA TRP A 285 -0.68 15.29 16.00
C TRP A 285 -1.50 14.35 15.09
N GLN A 286 -1.31 13.05 15.24
CA GLN A 286 -2.02 12.03 14.45
C GLN A 286 -3.54 12.02 14.73
N ALA A 287 -3.98 12.35 15.95
CA ALA A 287 -5.38 12.57 16.28
C ALA A 287 -5.97 13.74 15.48
N GLY A 288 -5.28 14.88 15.47
CA GLY A 288 -5.68 16.06 14.68
C GLY A 288 -5.82 15.76 13.19
N ASP A 289 -4.88 15.01 12.62
CA ASP A 289 -4.94 14.55 11.23
C ASP A 289 -6.16 13.63 10.97
N CYS A 290 -6.44 12.69 11.87
CA CYS A 290 -7.62 11.83 11.77
C CYS A 290 -8.92 12.65 11.83
N TYR A 291 -9.06 13.58 12.78
CA TYR A 291 -10.25 14.42 12.91
C TYR A 291 -10.46 15.34 11.70
N ARG A 292 -9.38 15.87 11.13
CA ARG A 292 -9.42 16.64 9.87
C ARG A 292 -9.93 15.80 8.71
N ALA A 293 -9.50 14.54 8.60
CA ALA A 293 -9.97 13.62 7.57
C ALA A 293 -11.47 13.25 7.73
N LEU A 294 -11.96 13.18 8.98
CA LEU A 294 -13.37 12.91 9.29
C LEU A 294 -14.28 14.15 9.13
N GLY A 295 -13.71 15.34 8.99
CA GLY A 295 -14.46 16.61 8.95
C GLY A 295 -14.86 17.13 10.34
N GLU A 296 -14.35 16.53 11.42
CA GLU A 296 -14.55 16.99 12.80
C GLU A 296 -13.55 18.12 13.14
N LEU A 297 -13.68 19.26 12.45
CA LEU A 297 -12.69 20.35 12.47
C LEU A 297 -12.48 20.96 13.87
N SER A 298 -13.51 20.96 14.72
CA SER A 298 -13.42 21.44 16.10
C SER A 298 -12.50 20.58 16.96
N LYS A 299 -12.60 19.25 16.87
CA LYS A 299 -11.71 18.34 17.60
C LYS A 299 -10.30 18.39 17.03
N ALA A 300 -10.17 18.46 15.71
CA ALA A 300 -8.86 18.62 15.07
C ALA A 300 -8.12 19.86 15.61
N ARG A 301 -8.82 20.99 15.74
CA ARG A 301 -8.29 22.21 16.36
C ARG A 301 -7.84 21.98 17.80
N GLN A 302 -8.69 21.38 18.63
CA GLN A 302 -8.36 21.11 20.04
C GLN A 302 -7.09 20.25 20.19
N SER A 303 -6.95 19.19 19.40
CA SER A 303 -5.75 18.34 19.42
C SER A 303 -4.50 19.12 19.00
N LEU A 304 -4.59 19.97 17.97
CA LEU A 304 -3.46 20.77 17.49
C LEU A 304 -3.10 21.94 18.42
N GLU A 305 -4.08 22.56 19.08
CA GLU A 305 -3.84 23.63 20.07
C GLU A 305 -3.02 23.12 21.25
N SER A 306 -3.25 21.88 21.69
CA SER A 306 -2.46 21.25 22.75
C SER A 306 -0.96 21.16 22.43
N LEU A 307 -0.59 21.12 21.14
CA LEU A 307 0.79 21.04 20.68
C LEU A 307 1.51 22.39 20.63
N LEU A 308 0.80 23.51 20.79
CA LEU A 308 1.41 24.84 20.79
C LEU A 308 2.31 25.08 22.02
N GLU A 309 2.05 24.35 23.10
CA GLU A 309 2.84 24.38 24.32
C GLU A 309 4.25 23.79 24.09
N VAL A 310 4.37 22.83 23.15
CA VAL A 310 5.64 22.14 22.89
C VAL A 310 6.42 22.82 21.76
N ALA A 311 7.65 23.27 22.07
CA ALA A 311 8.47 24.04 21.15
C ALA A 311 8.72 23.33 19.81
N GLU A 312 8.96 22.01 19.83
CA GLU A 312 9.24 21.22 18.62
C GLU A 312 8.04 21.13 17.66
N TYR A 313 6.81 21.11 18.18
CA TYR A 313 5.59 21.00 17.37
C TYR A 313 4.93 22.34 17.06
N ARG A 314 5.25 23.41 17.79
CA ARG A 314 4.58 24.71 17.71
C ARG A 314 4.44 25.25 16.29
N ALA A 315 5.53 25.33 15.53
CA ALA A 315 5.50 25.88 14.17
C ALA A 315 4.61 25.05 13.22
N ARG A 316 4.70 23.72 13.34
CA ARG A 316 3.90 22.78 12.54
C ARG A 316 2.41 22.85 12.90
N ALA A 317 2.10 22.94 14.20
CA ALA A 317 0.72 23.09 14.70
C ALA A 317 0.08 24.41 14.29
N GLN A 318 0.82 25.54 14.35
CA GLN A 318 0.33 26.83 13.87
C GLN A 318 -0.03 26.81 12.38
N ALA A 319 0.81 26.21 11.54
CA ALA A 319 0.53 26.07 10.11
C ALA A 319 -0.73 25.24 9.85
N ALA A 320 -0.88 24.10 10.54
CA ALA A 320 -2.07 23.25 10.41
C ALA A 320 -3.37 23.93 10.90
N LEU A 321 -3.28 24.72 11.98
CA LEU A 321 -4.42 25.50 12.47
C LEU A 321 -4.85 26.57 11.46
N GLN A 322 -3.93 27.26 10.82
CA GLN A 322 -4.24 28.22 9.75
C GLN A 322 -4.93 27.55 8.56
N GLU A 323 -4.45 26.37 8.14
CA GLU A 323 -5.08 25.58 7.08
C GLU A 323 -6.53 25.17 7.45
N LEU A 324 -6.75 24.75 8.70
CA LEU A 324 -8.09 24.42 9.21
C LEU A 324 -9.03 25.64 9.17
N THR A 325 -8.57 26.81 9.62
CA THR A 325 -9.36 28.05 9.57
C THR A 325 -9.75 28.41 8.14
N ALA A 326 -8.80 28.38 7.19
CA ALA A 326 -9.08 28.64 5.78
C ALA A 326 -10.13 27.67 5.21
N ARG A 327 -10.05 26.38 5.58
CA ARG A 327 -11.03 25.36 5.16
C ARG A 327 -12.41 25.60 5.76
N GLU A 328 -12.51 26.02 7.02
CA GLU A 328 -13.79 26.39 7.64
C GLU A 328 -14.45 27.58 6.94
N GLU A 329 -13.67 28.61 6.59
CA GLU A 329 -14.14 29.78 5.84
C GLU A 329 -14.62 29.40 4.44
N GLN A 330 -13.92 28.49 3.76
CA GLN A 330 -14.35 27.95 2.46
C GLN A 330 -15.68 27.17 2.58
N LEU A 331 -15.84 26.34 3.61
CA LEU A 331 -17.10 25.62 3.83
C LEU A 331 -18.24 26.57 4.20
N ALA A 332 -17.96 27.61 4.99
CA ALA A 332 -18.93 28.63 5.36
C ALA A 332 -19.37 29.46 4.14
N SER A 333 -18.43 29.87 3.28
CA SER A 333 -18.72 30.62 2.05
C SER A 333 -19.47 29.76 1.03
N ALA A 334 -19.13 28.48 0.88
CA ALA A 334 -19.88 27.54 0.04
C ALA A 334 -21.33 27.35 0.52
N LYS A 335 -21.55 27.25 1.84
CA LYS A 335 -22.90 27.20 2.42
C LYS A 335 -23.69 28.49 2.16
N LYS A 336 -23.06 29.67 2.30
CA LYS A 336 -23.67 30.96 1.99
C LYS A 336 -24.04 31.08 0.50
N ALA A 337 -23.13 30.71 -0.40
CA ALA A 337 -23.38 30.71 -1.84
C ALA A 337 -24.55 29.79 -2.23
N LYS A 338 -24.67 28.62 -1.59
CA LYS A 338 -25.80 27.71 -1.78
C LYS A 338 -27.12 28.27 -1.26
N ALA A 339 -27.09 29.05 -0.18
CA ALA A 339 -28.27 29.71 0.38
C ALA A 339 -28.70 30.95 -0.42
N SER A 340 -27.76 31.67 -1.03
CA SER A 340 -28.03 32.89 -1.80
C SER A 340 -28.36 32.62 -3.27
N SER A 341 -28.12 31.41 -3.78
CA SER A 341 -28.61 31.04 -5.12
C SER A 341 -30.13 31.03 -5.07
N PRO A 342 -30.83 31.99 -5.72
CA PRO A 342 -32.28 32.02 -5.70
C PRO A 342 -32.76 30.67 -6.23
N ALA A 343 -33.45 29.91 -5.38
CA ALA A 343 -34.15 28.70 -5.80
C ALA A 343 -34.95 29.11 -7.03
N ALA A 344 -34.59 28.59 -8.21
CA ALA A 344 -35.19 28.95 -9.48
C ALA A 344 -36.70 28.73 -9.34
N ALA A 345 -37.40 29.82 -9.03
CA ALA A 345 -38.83 29.82 -8.82
C ALA A 345 -39.43 29.55 -10.20
N GLY A 346 -39.88 28.31 -10.40
CA GLY A 346 -40.67 27.92 -11.54
C GLY A 346 -39.90 27.85 -12.85
N ALA A 347 -38.99 26.88 -12.99
CA ALA A 347 -38.96 26.19 -14.27
C ALA A 347 -40.26 25.35 -14.34
N PRO A 348 -41.15 25.58 -15.32
CA PRO A 348 -42.39 24.82 -15.44
C PRO A 348 -42.05 23.33 -15.54
N ALA A 349 -42.79 22.52 -14.79
CA ALA A 349 -42.64 21.07 -14.77
C ALA A 349 -42.59 20.54 -16.22
N PRO A 350 -41.52 19.83 -16.63
CA PRO A 350 -41.52 19.19 -17.92
C PRO A 350 -42.69 18.20 -17.93
N SER A 351 -43.57 18.37 -18.91
CA SER A 351 -44.70 17.48 -19.15
C SER A 351 -44.23 16.02 -19.07
N PRO A 352 -45.00 15.13 -18.40
CA PRO A 352 -44.61 13.75 -18.28
C PRO A 352 -44.37 13.15 -19.68
N PRO A 353 -43.22 12.49 -19.92
CA PRO A 353 -42.98 11.81 -21.18
C PRO A 353 -44.10 10.80 -21.41
N ALA A 354 -44.68 10.83 -22.61
CA ALA A 354 -45.71 9.91 -23.03
C ALA A 354 -45.28 8.47 -22.73
N ALA A 355 -46.17 7.71 -22.09
CA ALA A 355 -45.92 6.33 -21.71
C ALA A 355 -45.52 5.48 -22.93
N GLU A 356 -44.24 5.15 -23.02
CA GLU A 356 -43.75 4.13 -23.93
C GLU A 356 -44.39 2.78 -23.57
N ALA A 357 -45.08 2.20 -24.53
CA ALA A 357 -45.80 0.94 -24.41
C ALA A 357 -44.84 -0.20 -24.03
N LYS A 358 -45.22 -0.97 -23.00
CA LYS A 358 -44.52 -2.20 -22.60
C LYS A 358 -44.40 -3.16 -23.79
N PRO A 359 -43.18 -3.64 -24.14
CA PRO A 359 -43.03 -4.70 -25.12
C PRO A 359 -43.64 -6.01 -24.59
N ALA A 360 -44.41 -6.67 -25.45
CA ALA A 360 -45.11 -7.91 -25.18
C ALA A 360 -44.13 -9.05 -24.81
N LYS A 361 -44.53 -9.82 -23.80
CA LYS A 361 -43.80 -10.98 -23.28
C LYS A 361 -43.83 -12.11 -24.33
N PRO A 362 -42.68 -12.63 -24.81
CA PRO A 362 -42.66 -13.74 -25.75
C PRO A 362 -43.17 -15.04 -25.09
N SER A 363 -44.12 -15.70 -25.77
CA SER A 363 -44.72 -16.97 -25.39
C SER A 363 -43.68 -18.10 -25.33
N ALA A 364 -43.83 -18.96 -24.33
CA ALA A 364 -42.99 -20.13 -24.11
C ALA A 364 -43.14 -21.18 -25.25
N PRO A 365 -42.06 -21.91 -25.59
CA PRO A 365 -42.14 -23.03 -26.54
C PRO A 365 -42.85 -24.25 -25.93
N PRO A 366 -43.55 -25.06 -26.75
CA PRO A 366 -44.25 -26.25 -26.31
C PRO A 366 -43.28 -27.38 -25.90
N PRO A 367 -43.68 -28.26 -24.96
CA PRO A 367 -42.89 -29.42 -24.59
C PRO A 367 -42.87 -30.46 -25.72
N SER A 368 -41.69 -31.00 -26.00
CA SER A 368 -41.48 -32.09 -26.96
C SER A 368 -41.87 -33.46 -26.36
N PRO A 369 -42.37 -34.40 -27.18
CA PRO A 369 -42.90 -35.70 -26.76
C PRO A 369 -41.86 -36.72 -26.31
#